data_AF-A0A1G3HM72-F1
#
_entry.id   AF-A0A1G3HM72-F1
#
_cell.length_a   1.000
_cell.length_b   1.000
_cell.length_c   1.000
_cell.angle_alpha   90.00
_cell.angle_beta   90.00
_cell.angle_gamma   90.00
#
_symmetry.space_group_name_H-M   'P 1'
#
loop_
_entity.id
_entity.type
_entity.pdbx_description
1 polymer ?
#
loop_
_entity_poly.entity_id
_entity_poly.type
_entity_poly.pdbx_seq_one_letter_code
_entity_poly.pdbx_strand_id
1 'polypeptide(L)'
;MLSELKTASQSGALYTHHFNTLRSILEKTANFFGHDDFSECLGTSGDEGLHARALNLLSHGKYSLYEPREMLEDNKALFKEILEGFLARYAFVDLPEFAPPAAQTQPATTEAS
;
A
#
# COMPACT_ATOMS: atom_id res chain seq x y z
N MET A 1 0.75 -7.96 -6.60
CA MET A 1 -0.09 -6.73 -6.55
C MET A 1 -0.11 -6.10 -5.15
N LEU A 2 -0.80 -6.64 -4.13
CA LEU A 2 -0.83 -5.99 -2.79
C LEU A 2 0.51 -6.08 -2.05
N SER A 3 1.17 -7.25 -2.09
CA SER A 3 2.52 -7.42 -1.55
C SER A 3 3.58 -6.60 -2.28
N GLU A 4 3.45 -6.41 -3.60
CA GLU A 4 4.28 -5.47 -4.36
C GLU A 4 4.13 -4.03 -3.86
N LEU A 5 2.89 -3.56 -3.60
CA LEU A 5 2.67 -2.23 -3.03
C LEU A 5 3.28 -2.09 -1.64
N LYS A 6 3.21 -3.14 -0.80
CA LYS A 6 3.85 -3.11 0.52
C LYS A 6 5.38 -3.02 0.39
N THR A 7 5.99 -3.83 -0.46
CA THR A 7 7.42 -3.80 -0.71
C THR A 7 7.87 -2.45 -1.27
N ALA A 8 7.13 -1.88 -2.23
CA ALA A 8 7.41 -0.56 -2.78
C ALA A 8 7.28 0.56 -1.74
N SER A 9 6.28 0.45 -0.85
CA SER A 9 6.09 1.36 0.28
C SER A 9 7.27 1.30 1.26
N GLN A 10 7.73 0.10 1.60
CA GLN A 10 8.87 -0.11 2.51
C GLN A 10 10.20 0.37 1.92
N SER A 11 10.45 0.10 0.64
CA SER A 11 11.68 0.51 -0.04
C SER A 11 11.68 2.00 -0.44
N GLY A 12 10.52 2.65 -0.46
CA GLY A 12 10.34 4.02 -0.92
C GLY A 12 10.30 4.16 -2.45
N ALA A 13 10.43 3.06 -3.21
CA ALA A 13 10.36 3.02 -4.66
C ALA A 13 8.90 3.16 -5.15
N LEU A 14 8.30 4.31 -4.87
CA LEU A 14 6.90 4.61 -5.16
C LEU A 14 6.76 5.45 -6.43
N TYR A 15 5.99 4.93 -7.39
CA TYR A 15 5.71 5.56 -8.67
C TYR A 15 4.24 5.83 -8.82
N THR A 16 3.88 6.84 -9.59
CA THR A 16 2.49 7.32 -9.73
C THR A 16 1.48 6.23 -10.08
N HIS A 17 1.87 5.22 -10.86
CA HIS A 17 0.98 4.11 -11.21
C HIS A 17 0.58 3.24 -10.00
N HIS A 18 1.32 3.28 -8.88
CA HIS A 18 0.94 2.57 -7.67
C HIS A 18 -0.38 3.09 -7.09
N PHE A 19 -0.73 4.38 -7.26
CA PHE A 19 -2.07 4.87 -6.90
C PHE A 19 -3.17 4.19 -7.72
N ASN A 20 -2.94 3.90 -9.00
CA ASN A 20 -3.89 3.16 -9.85
C ASN A 20 -4.06 1.73 -9.34
N THR A 21 -2.94 1.06 -9.01
CA THR A 21 -2.96 -0.31 -8.47
C THR A 21 -3.68 -0.36 -7.12
N LEU A 22 -3.38 0.58 -6.22
CA LEU A 22 -4.04 0.67 -4.91
C LEU A 22 -5.54 0.91 -5.08
N ARG A 23 -5.93 1.85 -5.95
CA ARG A 23 -7.33 2.12 -6.26
C ARG A 23 -8.06 0.88 -6.79
N SER A 24 -7.44 0.18 -7.74
CA SER A 24 -7.99 -1.07 -8.31
C SER A 24 -8.19 -2.17 -7.27
N ILE A 25 -7.30 -2.26 -6.27
CA ILE A 25 -7.43 -3.21 -5.17
C ILE A 25 -8.63 -2.82 -4.30
N LEU A 26 -8.72 -1.55 -3.88
CA LEU A 26 -9.82 -1.05 -3.05
C LEU A 26 -11.18 -1.27 -3.72
N GLU A 27 -11.29 -1.01 -5.02
CA GLU A 27 -12.54 -1.24 -5.78
C GLU A 27 -12.92 -2.72 -5.83
N LYS A 28 -11.96 -3.62 -6.04
CA LYS A 28 -12.23 -5.06 -6.02
C LYS A 28 -12.62 -5.55 -4.63
N THR A 29 -12.00 -5.00 -3.59
CA THR A 29 -12.36 -5.29 -2.20
C THR A 29 -13.78 -4.79 -1.89
N ALA A 30 -14.13 -3.57 -2.30
CA ALA A 30 -15.47 -3.01 -2.15
C ALA A 30 -16.52 -3.91 -2.82
N ASN A 31 -16.29 -4.27 -4.08
CA ASN A 31 -17.17 -5.18 -4.82
C ASN A 31 -17.31 -6.55 -4.13
N PHE A 32 -16.24 -7.09 -3.55
CA PHE A 32 -16.27 -8.37 -2.85
C PHE A 32 -17.15 -8.32 -1.58
N PHE A 33 -17.11 -7.22 -0.85
CA PHE A 33 -17.92 -7.02 0.37
C PHE A 33 -19.32 -6.44 0.10
N GLY A 34 -19.63 -6.07 -1.15
CA GLY A 34 -20.91 -5.46 -1.53
C GLY A 34 -21.04 -3.99 -1.13
N HIS A 35 -19.92 -3.28 -1.03
CA HIS A 35 -19.88 -1.83 -0.83
C HIS A 35 -20.22 -1.09 -2.14
N ASP A 36 -20.86 0.07 -2.01
CA ASP A 36 -21.22 0.92 -3.15
C ASP A 36 -20.02 1.73 -3.66
N ASP A 37 -19.05 2.03 -2.78
CA ASP A 37 -17.86 2.80 -3.13
C ASP A 37 -16.57 2.27 -2.49
N PHE A 38 -15.44 2.43 -3.20
CA PHE A 38 -14.11 2.04 -2.72
C PHE A 38 -13.72 2.74 -1.40
N SER A 39 -14.24 3.93 -1.13
CA SER A 39 -13.92 4.70 0.07
C SER A 39 -14.35 3.99 1.36
N GLU A 40 -15.35 3.10 1.28
CA GLU A 40 -15.77 2.25 2.39
C GLU A 40 -14.69 1.23 2.81
N CYS A 41 -13.70 1.00 1.95
CA CYS A 41 -12.52 0.17 2.24
C CYS A 41 -11.37 0.98 2.84
N LEU A 42 -11.48 2.31 2.98
CA LEU A 42 -10.44 3.13 3.58
C LEU A 42 -10.37 2.94 5.10
N GLY A 43 -9.19 3.14 5.66
CA GLY A 43 -8.94 3.02 7.10
C GLY A 43 -9.64 4.12 7.90
N THR A 44 -9.83 3.91 9.20
CA THR A 44 -10.58 4.79 10.10
C THR A 44 -9.76 5.93 10.70
N SER A 45 -8.72 6.41 10.01
CA SER A 45 -7.79 7.42 10.55
C SER A 45 -8.39 8.82 10.73
N GLY A 46 -9.63 9.05 10.27
CA GLY A 46 -10.32 10.35 10.33
C GLY A 46 -10.12 11.21 9.07
N ASP A 47 -9.23 10.79 8.16
CA ASP A 47 -8.90 11.49 6.92
C ASP A 47 -9.46 10.79 5.66
N GLU A 48 -10.47 9.93 5.82
CA GLU A 48 -11.06 9.10 4.75
C GLU A 48 -11.49 9.94 3.54
N GLY A 49 -12.08 11.12 3.76
CA GLY A 49 -12.48 12.03 2.69
C GLY A 49 -11.30 12.60 1.90
N LEU A 50 -10.19 12.91 2.58
CA LEU A 50 -8.95 13.36 1.94
C LEU A 50 -8.33 12.23 1.13
N HIS A 51 -8.25 11.04 1.71
CA HIS A 51 -7.72 9.83 1.07
C HIS A 51 -8.52 9.46 -0.18
N ALA A 52 -9.85 9.48 -0.09
CA ALA A 52 -10.74 9.22 -1.21
C ALA A 52 -10.53 10.23 -2.35
N ARG A 53 -10.43 11.51 -2.03
CA ARG A 53 -10.15 12.57 -3.01
C ARG A 53 -8.78 12.41 -3.65
N ALA A 54 -7.76 12.09 -2.86
CA ALA A 54 -6.41 11.85 -3.34
C ALA A 54 -6.38 10.66 -4.30
N LEU A 55 -7.02 9.55 -3.95
CA LEU A 55 -7.13 8.40 -4.83
C LEU A 55 -7.87 8.76 -6.11
N ASN A 56 -9.00 9.46 -6.06
CA ASN A 56 -9.70 9.90 -7.27
C ASN A 56 -8.79 10.74 -8.19
N LEU A 57 -7.97 11.64 -7.64
CA LEU A 57 -7.12 12.53 -8.42
C LEU A 57 -5.84 11.86 -8.94
N LEU A 58 -5.21 11.02 -8.12
CA LEU A 58 -3.89 10.45 -8.38
C LEU A 58 -3.96 9.07 -9.05
N SER A 59 -5.12 8.43 -9.06
CA SER A 59 -5.35 7.16 -9.79
C SER A 59 -5.92 7.35 -11.20
N HIS A 60 -6.39 8.56 -11.54
CA HIS A 60 -7.00 8.88 -12.83
C HIS A 60 -6.10 9.84 -13.62
N GLY A 61 -5.85 9.55 -14.89
CA GLY A 61 -5.09 10.42 -15.80
C GLY A 61 -3.78 9.81 -16.30
N LYS A 62 -2.89 10.66 -16.85
CA LYS A 62 -1.63 10.35 -17.58
C LYS A 62 -0.59 9.51 -16.81
N TYR A 63 -0.93 8.93 -15.65
CA TYR A 63 -0.10 7.99 -14.91
C TYR A 63 -0.18 6.62 -15.57
N SER A 64 0.34 6.57 -16.79
CA SER A 64 0.48 5.35 -17.55
C SER A 64 1.38 4.37 -16.79
N LEU A 65 1.00 3.10 -16.76
CA LEU A 65 1.91 2.02 -16.35
C LEU A 65 3.20 2.02 -17.19
N TYR A 66 3.13 2.56 -18.42
CA TYR A 66 4.22 2.60 -19.38
C TYR A 66 5.14 3.83 -19.26
N GLU A 67 4.79 4.81 -18.41
CA GLU A 67 5.63 5.97 -18.10
C GLU A 67 5.67 6.21 -16.57
N PRO A 68 6.36 5.34 -15.81
CA PRO A 68 6.44 5.47 -14.36
C PRO A 68 7.20 6.74 -13.98
N ARG A 69 6.52 7.65 -13.29
CA ARG A 69 7.14 8.81 -12.66
C ARG A 69 7.21 8.58 -11.16
N GLU A 70 8.38 8.83 -10.57
CA GLU A 70 8.53 8.75 -9.13
C GLU A 70 7.63 9.79 -8.45
N MET A 71 7.02 9.41 -7.32
CA MET A 71 6.19 10.30 -6.54
C MET A 71 7.03 11.35 -5.80
N LEU A 72 6.45 12.52 -5.56
CA LEU A 72 6.98 13.48 -4.58
C LEU A 72 6.79 12.95 -3.16
N GLU A 73 7.60 13.42 -2.21
CA GLU A 73 7.58 12.92 -0.83
C GLU A 73 6.21 13.02 -0.16
N ASP A 74 5.46 14.11 -0.36
CA ASP A 74 4.11 14.25 0.17
C ASP A 74 3.16 13.17 -0.38
N ASN A 75 3.27 12.87 -1.67
CA ASN A 75 2.48 11.82 -2.31
C ASN A 75 2.91 10.43 -1.81
N LYS A 76 4.20 10.21 -1.54
CA LYS A 76 4.69 8.97 -0.93
C LYS A 76 4.13 8.80 0.48
N ALA A 77 4.17 9.83 1.30
CA ALA A 77 3.61 9.80 2.66
C ALA A 77 2.12 9.47 2.64
N LEU A 78 1.35 10.18 1.80
CA LEU A 78 -0.07 9.94 1.62
C LEU A 78 -0.38 8.52 1.12
N PHE A 79 0.39 8.01 0.16
CA PHE A 79 0.26 6.65 -0.33
C PHE A 79 0.46 5.61 0.79
N LYS A 80 1.51 5.81 1.60
CA LYS A 80 1.84 4.92 2.74
C LYS A 80 0.73 4.89 3.76
N GLU A 81 0.21 6.06 4.13
CA GLU A 81 -0.87 6.20 5.10
C GLU A 81 -2.14 5.47 4.65
N ILE A 82 -2.55 5.66 3.40
CA ILE A 82 -3.72 4.99 2.82
C ILE A 82 -3.52 3.46 2.81
N LEU A 83 -2.35 3.00 2.35
CA LEU A 83 -2.06 1.57 2.29
C LEU A 83 -2.06 0.93 3.69
N GLU A 84 -1.47 1.59 4.67
CA GLU A 84 -1.42 1.09 6.06
C GLU A 84 -2.80 1.07 6.70
N GLY A 85 -3.61 2.11 6.49
CA GLY A 85 -4.99 2.14 6.95
C GLY A 85 -5.83 0.99 6.35
N PHE A 86 -5.66 0.71 5.05
CA PHE A 86 -6.32 -0.41 4.39
C PHE A 86 -5.87 -1.77 4.97
N LEU A 87 -4.56 -1.98 5.09
CA LEU A 87 -4.01 -3.24 5.62
C LEU A 87 -4.45 -3.51 7.06
N ALA A 88 -4.50 -2.46 7.88
CA ALA A 88 -4.95 -2.55 9.27
C ALA A 88 -6.45 -2.89 9.36
N ARG A 89 -7.30 -2.23 8.56
CA ARG A 89 -8.76 -2.45 8.55
C ARG A 89 -9.15 -3.91 8.30
N TYR A 90 -8.44 -4.57 7.39
CA TYR A 90 -8.74 -5.95 6.99
C TYR A 90 -7.78 -6.98 7.60
N ALA A 91 -7.02 -6.60 8.63
CA ALA A 91 -6.06 -7.47 9.34
C ALA A 91 -5.04 -8.19 8.44
N PHE A 92 -4.71 -7.60 7.27
CA PHE A 92 -3.67 -8.14 6.39
C PHE A 92 -2.27 -8.05 7.01
N VAL A 93 -2.09 -7.18 8.01
CA VAL A 93 -0.85 -7.04 8.77
C VAL A 93 -0.45 -8.32 9.53
N ASP A 94 -1.42 -9.19 9.85
CA ASP A 94 -1.19 -10.42 10.60
C ASP A 94 -0.77 -11.59 9.71
N LEU A 95 -0.79 -11.41 8.38
CA LEU A 95 -0.44 -12.47 7.45
C LEU A 95 1.09 -12.62 7.33
N PRO A 96 1.62 -13.85 7.20
CA PRO A 96 3.06 -14.12 7.12
C PRO A 96 3.77 -13.39 5.96
N GLU A 97 3.07 -13.13 4.86
CA GLU A 97 3.60 -12.42 3.69
C GLU A 97 3.89 -10.93 3.97
N PHE A 98 3.26 -10.35 4.99
CA PHE A 98 3.40 -8.94 5.37
C PHE A 98 4.15 -8.74 6.69
N ALA A 99 4.49 -9.82 7.39
CA ALA A 99 5.34 -9.79 8.55
C ALA A 99 6.74 -9.26 8.17
N PRO A 100 7.41 -8.48 9.04
CA PRO A 100 8.81 -8.15 8.83
C PRO A 100 9.60 -9.45 8.65
N PRO A 101 10.57 -9.52 7.70
CA PRO A 101 11.35 -10.72 7.50
C PRO A 101 11.96 -11.10 8.84
N ALA A 102 11.58 -12.29 9.34
CA ALA A 102 12.10 -12.81 10.59
C ALA A 102 13.61 -12.60 10.57
N ALA A 103 14.11 -11.87 11.58
CA ALA A 103 15.53 -11.59 11.74
C ALA A 103 16.28 -12.89 11.46
N GLN A 104 17.00 -12.92 10.34
CA GLN A 104 17.78 -14.10 9.98
C GLN A 104 18.91 -14.17 10.99
N THR A 105 18.69 -14.94 12.06
CA THR A 105 19.73 -15.28 13.02
C THR A 105 20.73 -16.14 12.27
N GLN A 106 21.76 -15.51 11.72
CA GLN A 106 22.95 -16.21 11.26
C GLN A 106 23.49 -16.99 12.46
N PRO A 107 23.73 -18.30 12.35
CA PRO A 107 24.37 -19.04 13.43
C PRO A 107 25.77 -18.47 13.60
N ALA A 108 26.07 -17.96 14.81
CA ALA A 108 27.39 -17.52 15.19
C ALA A 108 28.36 -18.70 15.08
N THR A 109 29.27 -18.63 14.12
CA THR A 109 30.41 -19.55 14.01
C THR A 109 31.25 -19.38 15.27
N THR A 110 31.16 -20.32 16.19
CA THR A 110 32.07 -20.42 17.33
C THR A 110 33.38 -21.00 16.80
N GLU A 111 34.34 -20.14 16.47
CA GLU A 111 35.74 -20.53 16.40
C GLU A 111 36.24 -20.69 17.84
N ALA A 112 36.32 -21.94 18.30
CA ALA A 112 37.07 -22.31 19.49
C ALA A 112 38.54 -22.51 19.10
N SER A 113 39.41 -21.66 19.64
CA SER A 113 40.87 -21.89 19.71
C SER A 113 41.22 -22.74 20.93
#